data_AF-A0A431I8S3-F1
#
_entry.id   AF-A0A431I8S3-F1
#
_cell.length_a   1.000
_cell.length_b   1.000
_cell.length_c   1.000
_cell.angle_alpha   90.00
_cell.angle_beta   90.00
_cell.angle_gamma   90.00
#
_symmetry.space_group_name_H-M   'P 1'
#
loop_
_entity.id
_entity.type
_entity.pdbx_description
1 polymer ?
#
loop_
_entity_poly.entity_id
_entity_poly.type
_entity_poly.pdbx_seq_one_letter_code
_entity_poly.pdbx_strand_id
1 'polypeptide(L)'
;MEKPNPSLIARETLKQLAQRKMVPNPANYRRIYEQIAGEKEKQPDSELSEKLLKPVRELAGDNPNKRRIVKQLEDLAEEKKWDEFVRIFEEQQKQLLASSQFDQPWPDLIRDLLRQWETRQRGVSSAMKKEALERVLINFGSDISLLNEKIGTMLRSWGESGQGETGIETAELPDDAEPIELVAEVPLRQENDSQPFGLRPAVVQPQVWNEWIELVRRTLECAVIARLKHLPELQQDAEALLVTLRQVYDEKTLKYFATQVKKFILRLELQNDTEDRLVEGLLHLLSLFVDNISELVIDDEWLRGQIDVVKQLVHKPVNVRQIYAAEISFKEVVIKQGALKKSLNEAKQTFKNMIETFVSRLGSMSAVTGDYHDKVTRYVDSIRATDDLTQLNSLLADLMNDTRTIQLDMQRSRDEMMQAKREAEAAEQRIIELEHQLEA
;
A
#
# COMPACT_ATOMS: atom_id res chain seq x y z
N MET A 1 27.40 -11.40 -43.93
CA MET A 1 26.56 -10.21 -44.16
C MET A 1 26.70 -9.34 -42.92
N GLU A 2 27.28 -8.16 -43.08
CA GLU A 2 27.56 -7.21 -41.98
C GLU A 2 26.26 -6.77 -41.31
N LYS A 3 26.23 -6.77 -39.97
CA LYS A 3 25.11 -6.22 -39.20
C LYS A 3 25.06 -4.71 -39.52
N PRO A 4 23.94 -4.17 -40.04
CA PRO A 4 23.86 -2.74 -40.35
C PRO A 4 24.07 -1.92 -39.07
N ASN A 5 24.90 -0.89 -39.17
CA ASN A 5 25.32 -0.07 -38.02
C ASN A 5 24.07 0.58 -37.37
N PRO A 6 23.78 0.32 -36.09
CA PRO A 6 22.53 0.72 -35.44
C PRO A 6 22.30 2.24 -35.41
N SER A 7 23.38 3.03 -35.51
CA SER A 7 23.33 4.49 -35.62
C SER A 7 22.81 4.98 -36.98
N LEU A 8 23.06 4.24 -38.07
CA LEU A 8 22.57 4.56 -39.41
C LEU A 8 21.08 4.24 -39.53
N ILE A 9 20.66 3.11 -38.96
CA ILE A 9 19.25 2.71 -38.87
C ILE A 9 18.46 3.78 -38.09
N ALA A 10 18.95 4.21 -36.93
CA ALA A 10 18.34 5.29 -36.13
C ALA A 10 18.21 6.62 -36.88
N ARG A 11 19.15 6.93 -37.78
CA ARG A 11 19.09 8.17 -38.56
C ARG A 11 18.09 8.06 -39.70
N GLU A 12 17.98 6.90 -40.32
CA GLU A 12 16.97 6.63 -41.35
C GLU A 12 15.55 6.56 -40.77
N THR A 13 15.39 6.09 -39.53
CA THR A 13 14.07 6.06 -38.87
C THR A 13 13.54 7.45 -38.60
N LEU A 14 14.36 8.36 -38.04
CA LEU A 14 13.97 9.75 -37.82
C LEU A 14 13.62 10.44 -39.14
N LYS A 15 14.39 10.17 -40.20
CA LYS A 15 14.13 10.72 -41.54
C LYS A 15 12.80 10.22 -42.11
N GLN A 16 12.47 8.93 -41.95
CA GLN A 16 11.18 8.38 -42.38
C GLN A 16 10.01 8.85 -41.50
N LEU A 17 10.22 9.04 -40.21
CA LEU A 17 9.21 9.54 -39.27
C LEU A 17 8.83 11.00 -39.60
N ALA A 18 9.84 11.81 -39.95
CA ALA A 18 9.65 13.18 -40.44
C ALA A 18 8.98 13.23 -41.82
N GLN A 19 9.37 12.36 -42.77
CA GLN A 19 8.72 12.28 -44.09
C GLN A 19 7.26 11.85 -44.02
N ARG A 20 6.90 10.96 -43.08
CA ARG A 20 5.52 10.50 -42.87
C ARG A 20 4.70 11.41 -41.96
N LYS A 21 5.25 12.54 -41.48
CA LYS A 21 4.61 13.50 -40.56
C LYS A 21 3.93 12.83 -39.34
N MET A 22 4.52 11.76 -38.82
CA MET A 22 4.00 11.10 -37.61
C MET A 22 4.58 11.78 -36.36
N VAL A 23 3.81 11.80 -35.26
CA VAL A 23 4.29 12.35 -33.98
C VAL A 23 5.43 11.47 -33.47
N PRO A 24 6.58 12.04 -33.03
CA PRO A 24 7.72 11.29 -32.52
C PRO A 24 7.41 10.74 -31.11
N ASN A 25 6.49 9.78 -31.04
CA ASN A 25 6.21 8.95 -29.88
C ASN A 25 7.17 7.74 -29.89
N PRO A 26 7.71 7.31 -28.73
CA PRO A 26 8.48 6.07 -28.59
C PRO A 26 7.93 4.86 -29.35
N ALA A 27 6.61 4.67 -29.41
CA ALA A 27 5.97 3.58 -30.14
C ALA A 27 6.16 3.67 -31.67
N ASN A 28 6.04 4.88 -32.24
CA ASN A 28 6.20 5.12 -33.68
C ASN A 28 7.67 4.98 -34.11
N TYR A 29 8.59 5.45 -33.27
CA TYR A 29 10.03 5.32 -33.53
C TYR A 29 10.45 3.84 -33.58
N ARG A 30 9.99 3.05 -32.61
CA ARG A 30 10.26 1.61 -32.52
C ARG A 30 9.77 0.86 -33.76
N ARG A 31 8.55 1.13 -34.20
CA ARG A 31 7.94 0.51 -35.39
C ARG A 31 8.75 0.73 -36.68
N ILE A 32 9.23 1.96 -36.92
CA ILE A 32 10.04 2.26 -38.12
C ILE A 32 11.46 1.70 -37.96
N TYR A 33 12.02 1.73 -36.75
CA TYR A 33 13.35 1.18 -36.47
C TYR A 33 13.42 -0.32 -36.74
N GLU A 34 12.44 -1.05 -36.24
CA GLU A 34 12.34 -2.49 -36.42
C GLU A 34 12.04 -2.85 -37.90
N GLN A 35 11.24 -2.02 -38.61
CA GLN A 35 10.99 -2.17 -40.05
C GLN A 35 12.27 -2.01 -40.89
N ILE A 36 13.15 -1.07 -40.54
CA ILE A 36 14.41 -0.83 -41.26
C ILE A 36 15.48 -1.85 -40.84
N ALA A 37 15.46 -2.31 -39.58
CA ALA A 37 16.35 -3.35 -39.07
C ALA A 37 16.04 -4.76 -39.59
N GLY A 38 14.87 -4.98 -40.18
CA GLY A 38 14.48 -6.27 -40.78
C GLY A 38 14.11 -7.36 -39.77
N GLU A 39 13.94 -7.02 -38.50
CA GLU A 39 13.44 -7.95 -37.48
C GLU A 39 11.91 -7.99 -37.57
N LYS A 40 11.35 -9.10 -38.05
CA LYS A 40 9.90 -9.33 -38.03
C LYS A 40 9.40 -9.29 -36.59
N GLU A 41 8.41 -8.45 -36.35
CA GLU A 41 7.56 -8.33 -35.15
C GLU A 41 7.65 -9.53 -34.17
N LYS A 42 8.35 -9.35 -33.05
CA LYS A 42 7.98 -10.05 -31.81
C LYS A 42 7.04 -9.13 -31.05
N GLN A 43 5.75 -9.22 -31.36
CA GLN A 43 4.72 -8.51 -30.60
C GLN A 43 4.75 -9.02 -29.15
N PRO A 44 4.70 -8.14 -28.13
CA PRO A 44 4.72 -8.53 -26.72
C PRO A 44 3.60 -9.52 -26.35
N ASP A 45 2.46 -9.44 -27.05
CA ASP A 45 1.31 -10.33 -26.88
C ASP A 45 1.64 -11.80 -27.24
N SER A 46 2.50 -12.01 -28.24
CA SER A 46 2.92 -13.36 -28.66
C SER A 46 3.88 -14.00 -27.65
N GLU A 47 4.79 -13.23 -27.04
CA GLU A 47 5.66 -13.73 -25.97
C GLU A 47 4.89 -14.08 -24.69
N LEU A 48 3.86 -13.31 -24.35
CA LEU A 48 2.99 -13.60 -23.21
C LEU A 48 2.16 -14.86 -23.46
N SER A 49 1.63 -15.02 -24.67
CA SER A 49 0.88 -16.22 -25.08
C SER A 49 1.72 -17.50 -24.96
N GLU A 50 2.97 -17.48 -25.43
CA GLU A 50 3.86 -18.62 -25.31
C GLU A 50 4.27 -18.92 -23.87
N LYS A 51 4.47 -17.87 -23.04
CA LYS A 51 4.80 -18.03 -21.62
C LYS A 51 3.63 -18.60 -20.82
N LEU A 52 2.38 -18.27 -21.18
CA LEU A 52 1.19 -18.79 -20.52
C LEU A 52 0.84 -20.21 -20.97
N LEU A 53 1.08 -20.54 -22.25
CA LEU A 53 0.78 -21.88 -22.79
C LEU A 53 1.80 -22.95 -22.36
N LYS A 54 3.07 -22.59 -22.12
CA LYS A 54 4.12 -23.54 -21.67
C LYS A 54 3.73 -24.32 -20.38
N PRO A 55 3.34 -23.66 -19.27
CA PRO A 55 2.89 -24.35 -18.06
C PRO A 55 1.67 -25.25 -18.28
N VAL A 56 0.73 -24.82 -19.13
CA VAL A 56 -0.50 -25.58 -19.40
C VAL A 56 -0.21 -26.84 -20.22
N ARG A 57 0.75 -26.78 -21.16
CA ARG A 57 1.24 -27.97 -21.89
C ARG A 57 1.91 -28.97 -20.96
N GLU A 58 2.76 -28.49 -20.06
CA GLU A 58 3.44 -29.35 -19.07
C GLU A 58 2.43 -30.01 -18.12
N LEU A 59 1.38 -29.29 -17.72
CA LEU A 59 0.35 -29.77 -16.79
C LEU A 59 -0.68 -30.70 -17.46
N ALA A 60 -0.81 -30.65 -18.80
CA ALA A 60 -1.73 -31.50 -19.55
C ALA A 60 -1.26 -32.97 -19.66
N GLY A 61 0.05 -33.22 -19.60
CA GLY A 61 0.63 -34.58 -19.60
C GLY A 61 0.06 -35.50 -20.70
N ASP A 62 -0.27 -36.74 -20.34
CA ASP A 62 -0.88 -37.76 -21.22
C ASP A 62 -2.43 -37.76 -21.23
N ASN A 63 -3.08 -36.82 -20.54
CA ASN A 63 -4.54 -36.81 -20.47
C ASN A 63 -5.16 -36.31 -21.80
N PRO A 64 -5.92 -37.15 -22.53
CA PRO A 64 -6.43 -36.81 -23.86
C PRO A 64 -7.41 -35.64 -23.84
N ASN A 65 -8.16 -35.46 -22.74
CA ASN A 65 -9.09 -34.34 -22.59
C ASN A 65 -8.33 -33.02 -22.38
N LYS A 66 -7.28 -33.03 -21.55
CA LYS A 66 -6.44 -31.85 -21.30
C LYS A 66 -5.69 -31.40 -22.56
N ARG A 67 -5.21 -32.34 -23.39
CA ARG A 67 -4.57 -32.04 -24.69
C ARG A 67 -5.53 -31.38 -25.68
N ARG A 68 -6.80 -31.78 -25.72
CA ARG A 68 -7.80 -31.14 -26.58
C ARG A 68 -8.03 -29.69 -26.18
N ILE A 69 -8.04 -29.42 -24.87
CA ILE A 69 -8.26 -28.07 -24.34
C ILE A 69 -7.03 -27.18 -24.53
N VAL A 70 -5.81 -27.73 -24.40
CA VAL A 70 -4.57 -27.04 -24.77
C VAL A 70 -4.61 -26.59 -26.23
N LYS A 71 -5.02 -27.48 -27.15
CA LYS A 71 -5.17 -27.10 -28.57
C LYS A 71 -6.21 -26.00 -28.78
N GLN A 72 -7.34 -26.06 -28.07
CA GLN A 72 -8.34 -24.99 -28.14
C GLN A 72 -7.82 -23.65 -27.61
N LEU A 73 -7.00 -23.66 -26.55
CA LEU A 73 -6.35 -22.47 -26.02
C LEU A 73 -5.26 -21.94 -26.97
N GLU A 74 -4.56 -22.82 -27.69
CA GLU A 74 -3.60 -22.45 -28.75
C GLU A 74 -4.31 -21.77 -29.93
N ASP A 75 -5.39 -22.38 -30.43
CA ASP A 75 -6.18 -21.82 -31.53
C ASP A 75 -6.77 -20.44 -31.16
N LEU A 76 -7.26 -20.28 -29.93
CA LEU A 76 -7.79 -18.99 -29.45
C LEU A 76 -6.71 -17.92 -29.23
N ALA A 77 -5.49 -18.33 -28.85
CA ALA A 77 -4.34 -17.43 -28.75
C ALA A 77 -3.87 -16.96 -30.13
N GLU A 78 -3.89 -17.84 -31.14
CA GLU A 78 -3.62 -17.47 -32.54
C GLU A 78 -4.71 -16.53 -33.11
N GLU A 79 -5.97 -16.77 -32.77
CA GLU A 79 -7.12 -15.93 -33.16
C GLU A 79 -7.25 -14.59 -32.38
N LYS A 80 -6.36 -14.33 -31.40
CA LYS A 80 -6.36 -13.13 -30.53
C LYS A 80 -7.65 -12.92 -29.71
N LYS A 81 -8.39 -13.98 -29.40
CA LYS A 81 -9.63 -13.94 -28.61
C LYS A 81 -9.35 -14.15 -27.12
N TRP A 82 -8.77 -13.13 -26.48
CA TRP A 82 -8.32 -13.20 -25.09
C TRP A 82 -9.44 -13.42 -24.06
N ASP A 83 -10.63 -12.88 -24.29
CA ASP A 83 -11.76 -13.06 -23.36
C ASP A 83 -12.24 -14.51 -23.29
N GLU A 84 -12.31 -15.20 -24.44
CA GLU A 84 -12.67 -16.61 -24.50
C GLU A 84 -11.55 -17.51 -23.97
N PHE A 85 -10.30 -17.13 -24.23
CA PHE A 85 -9.12 -17.80 -23.67
C PHE A 85 -9.15 -17.79 -22.14
N VAL A 86 -9.37 -16.62 -21.52
CA VAL A 86 -9.45 -16.48 -20.06
C VAL A 86 -10.64 -17.27 -19.51
N ARG A 87 -11.81 -17.23 -20.18
CA ARG A 87 -12.99 -17.99 -19.73
C ARG A 87 -12.74 -19.50 -19.69
N ILE A 88 -12.16 -20.07 -20.76
CA ILE A 88 -11.85 -21.50 -20.82
C ILE A 88 -10.75 -21.85 -19.82
N PHE A 89 -9.74 -20.99 -19.66
CA PHE A 89 -8.68 -21.19 -18.68
C PHE A 89 -9.22 -21.17 -17.24
N GLU A 90 -10.10 -20.22 -16.90
CA GLU A 90 -10.75 -20.17 -15.59
C GLU A 90 -11.66 -21.38 -15.35
N GLU A 91 -12.43 -21.79 -16.35
CA GLU A 91 -13.31 -22.95 -16.25
C GLU A 91 -12.50 -24.24 -15.99
N GLN A 92 -11.33 -24.36 -16.62
CA GLN A 92 -10.39 -25.44 -16.34
C GLN A 92 -9.81 -25.38 -14.92
N GLN A 93 -9.42 -24.20 -14.43
CA GLN A 93 -8.94 -24.07 -13.05
C GLN A 93 -10.05 -24.40 -12.05
N LYS A 94 -11.28 -23.94 -12.29
CA LYS A 94 -12.46 -24.29 -11.48
C LYS A 94 -12.75 -25.78 -11.53
N GLN A 95 -12.62 -26.43 -12.69
CA GLN A 95 -12.76 -27.89 -12.81
C GLN A 95 -11.62 -28.66 -12.14
N LEU A 96 -10.38 -28.16 -12.19
CA LEU A 96 -9.25 -28.75 -11.47
C LEU A 96 -9.48 -28.66 -9.96
N LEU A 97 -9.88 -27.50 -9.45
CA LEU A 97 -10.25 -27.28 -8.05
C LEU A 97 -11.47 -28.13 -7.63
N ALA A 98 -12.45 -28.31 -8.53
CA ALA A 98 -13.60 -29.17 -8.28
C ALA A 98 -13.27 -30.67 -8.39
N SER A 99 -12.25 -31.04 -9.18
CA SER A 99 -11.74 -32.41 -9.32
C SER A 99 -10.74 -32.78 -8.23
N SER A 100 -10.16 -31.79 -7.54
CA SER A 100 -9.57 -31.94 -6.20
C SER A 100 -10.69 -32.19 -5.18
N GLN A 101 -11.55 -33.18 -5.46
CA GLN A 101 -12.47 -33.72 -4.49
C GLN A 101 -11.62 -34.35 -3.41
N PHE A 102 -11.49 -33.63 -2.30
CA PHE A 102 -10.98 -34.20 -1.07
C PHE A 102 -11.85 -35.42 -0.71
N ASP A 103 -11.23 -36.52 -0.27
CA ASP A 103 -11.96 -37.72 0.15
C ASP A 103 -13.05 -37.41 1.19
N GLN A 104 -12.86 -36.36 2.00
CA GLN A 104 -13.89 -35.79 2.85
C GLN A 104 -13.97 -34.26 2.72
N PRO A 105 -15.19 -33.68 2.67
CA PRO A 105 -15.34 -32.23 2.65
C PRO A 105 -14.86 -31.62 3.98
N TRP A 106 -14.00 -30.61 3.89
CA TRP A 106 -13.42 -29.90 5.04
C TRP A 106 -14.41 -29.50 6.15
N PRO A 107 -15.64 -29.04 5.84
CA PRO A 107 -16.63 -28.72 6.88
C PRO A 107 -16.97 -29.91 7.77
N ASP A 108 -17.02 -31.12 7.22
CA ASP A 108 -17.39 -32.31 7.98
C ASP A 108 -16.19 -32.83 8.78
N LEU A 109 -14.98 -32.78 8.23
CA LEU A 109 -13.73 -33.05 8.96
C LEU A 109 -13.52 -32.12 10.15
N ILE A 110 -13.78 -30.82 10.00
CA ILE A 110 -13.62 -29.84 11.07
C ILE A 110 -14.67 -30.07 12.17
N ARG A 111 -15.92 -30.37 11.80
CA ARG A 111 -16.96 -30.70 12.77
C ARG A 111 -16.64 -31.98 13.54
N ASP A 112 -16.18 -33.01 12.85
CA ASP A 112 -15.82 -34.26 13.50
C ASP A 112 -14.57 -34.12 14.37
N LEU A 113 -13.58 -33.30 13.96
CA LEU A 113 -12.43 -32.95 14.78
C LEU A 113 -12.88 -32.25 16.06
N LEU A 114 -13.73 -31.23 15.96
CA LEU A 114 -14.28 -30.52 17.13
C LEU A 114 -15.04 -31.49 18.06
N ARG A 115 -15.89 -32.35 17.50
CA ARG A 115 -16.66 -33.34 18.25
C ARG A 115 -15.76 -34.35 18.97
N GLN A 116 -14.73 -34.88 18.30
CA GLN A 116 -13.80 -35.83 18.91
C GLN A 116 -12.80 -35.17 19.87
N TRP A 117 -12.57 -33.87 19.74
CA TRP A 117 -11.78 -33.09 20.68
C TRP A 117 -12.52 -32.91 22.01
N GLU A 118 -13.83 -32.68 21.96
CA GLU A 118 -14.69 -32.54 23.14
C GLU A 118 -15.01 -33.88 23.82
N THR A 119 -14.98 -34.98 23.07
CA THR A 119 -15.26 -36.32 23.62
C THR A 119 -14.07 -36.82 24.45
N ARG A 120 -14.25 -36.99 25.77
CA ARG A 120 -13.26 -37.63 26.65
C ARG A 120 -13.20 -39.13 26.39
N GLN A 121 -12.15 -39.58 25.70
CA GLN A 121 -11.87 -40.99 25.46
C GLN A 121 -10.88 -41.52 26.49
N ARG A 122 -11.06 -42.77 26.95
CA ARG A 122 -10.10 -43.43 27.85
C ARG A 122 -8.86 -43.83 27.04
N GLY A 123 -7.70 -43.25 27.37
CA GLY A 123 -6.40 -43.62 26.79
C GLY A 123 -5.71 -42.53 25.94
N VAL A 124 -6.40 -41.47 25.51
CA VAL A 124 -5.78 -40.35 24.76
C VAL A 124 -6.01 -39.04 25.49
N SER A 125 -4.94 -38.44 26.01
CA SER A 125 -5.01 -37.13 26.68
C SER A 125 -5.17 -35.99 25.65
N SER A 126 -5.73 -34.86 26.08
CA SER A 126 -5.84 -33.66 25.21
C SER A 126 -4.48 -33.15 24.72
N ALA A 127 -3.40 -33.43 25.46
CA ALA A 127 -2.04 -33.10 25.04
C ALA A 127 -1.55 -33.99 23.87
N MET A 128 -1.84 -35.29 23.92
CA MET A 128 -1.51 -36.23 22.84
C MET A 128 -2.33 -35.94 21.57
N LYS A 129 -3.59 -35.52 21.69
CA LYS A 129 -4.40 -35.09 20.54
C LYS A 129 -3.82 -33.85 19.85
N LYS A 130 -3.30 -32.90 20.63
CA LYS A 130 -2.65 -31.69 20.13
C LYS A 130 -1.32 -32.00 19.44
N GLU A 131 -0.49 -32.84 20.03
CA GLU A 131 0.81 -33.22 19.46
C GLU A 131 0.67 -34.01 18.15
N ALA A 132 -0.31 -34.91 18.06
CA ALA A 132 -0.58 -35.64 16.82
C ALA A 132 -1.05 -34.70 15.70
N LEU A 133 -1.91 -33.72 15.99
CA LEU A 133 -2.39 -32.74 15.01
C LEU A 133 -1.25 -31.83 14.56
N GLU A 134 -0.41 -31.40 15.50
CA GLU A 134 0.75 -30.56 15.24
C GLU A 134 1.78 -31.29 14.38
N ARG A 135 2.02 -32.59 14.62
CA ARG A 135 2.87 -33.42 13.74
C ARG A 135 2.31 -33.55 12.33
N VAL A 136 0.99 -33.72 12.17
CA VAL A 136 0.36 -33.80 10.85
C VAL A 136 0.42 -32.45 10.11
N LEU A 137 0.19 -31.34 10.81
CA LEU A 137 0.27 -29.99 10.24
C LEU A 137 1.71 -29.60 9.86
N ILE A 138 2.71 -29.97 10.67
CA ILE A 138 4.12 -29.69 10.37
C ILE A 138 4.60 -30.53 9.18
N ASN A 139 4.24 -31.81 9.12
CA ASN A 139 4.76 -32.73 8.10
C ASN A 139 3.99 -32.67 6.77
N PHE A 140 2.71 -32.32 6.78
CA PHE A 140 1.83 -32.37 5.60
C PHE A 140 1.13 -31.03 5.30
N GLY A 141 1.51 -29.93 5.96
CA GLY A 141 0.89 -28.61 5.77
C GLY A 141 1.09 -27.99 4.39
N SER A 142 2.05 -28.46 3.60
CA SER A 142 2.29 -28.02 2.22
C SER A 142 1.31 -28.62 1.19
N ASP A 143 0.76 -29.81 1.47
CA ASP A 143 -0.06 -30.58 0.53
C ASP A 143 -1.48 -30.77 1.06
N ILE A 144 -2.41 -29.95 0.55
CA ILE A 144 -3.78 -29.83 1.07
C ILE A 144 -4.60 -31.13 0.89
N SER A 145 -4.32 -31.92 -0.16
CA SER A 145 -4.99 -33.20 -0.41
C SER A 145 -4.54 -34.30 0.56
N LEU A 146 -3.23 -34.47 0.73
CA LEU A 146 -2.64 -35.41 1.69
C LEU A 146 -2.99 -35.03 3.13
N LEU A 147 -3.05 -33.73 3.44
CA LEU A 147 -3.47 -33.24 4.74
C LEU A 147 -4.91 -33.69 5.07
N ASN A 148 -5.83 -33.58 4.11
CA ASN A 148 -7.22 -33.99 4.28
C ASN A 148 -7.33 -35.51 4.54
N GLU A 149 -6.63 -36.32 3.75
CA GLU A 149 -6.58 -37.78 3.93
C GLU A 149 -6.01 -38.15 5.32
N LYS A 150 -4.88 -37.55 5.71
CA LYS A 150 -4.23 -37.85 6.99
C LYS A 150 -5.05 -37.40 8.19
N ILE A 151 -5.66 -36.22 8.16
CA ILE A 151 -6.59 -35.78 9.20
C ILE A 151 -7.77 -36.76 9.30
N GLY A 152 -8.34 -37.22 8.18
CA GLY A 152 -9.42 -38.21 8.18
C GLY A 152 -9.01 -39.58 8.75
N THR A 153 -7.79 -40.06 8.48
CA THR A 153 -7.28 -41.33 9.07
C THR A 153 -7.01 -41.20 10.58
N MET A 154 -6.48 -40.07 11.01
CA MET A 154 -6.22 -39.76 12.42
C MET A 154 -7.53 -39.65 13.22
N LEU A 155 -8.55 -39.02 12.63
CA LEU A 155 -9.88 -38.92 13.21
C LEU A 155 -10.57 -40.30 13.31
N ARG A 156 -10.34 -41.19 12.33
CA ARG A 156 -10.80 -42.59 12.40
C ARG A 156 -10.11 -43.37 13.51
N SER A 157 -8.79 -43.24 13.66
CA SER A 157 -8.06 -43.95 14.73
C SER A 157 -8.50 -43.49 16.12
N TRP A 158 -8.82 -42.20 16.30
CA TRP A 158 -9.44 -41.70 17.52
C TRP A 158 -10.85 -42.25 17.76
N GLY A 159 -11.64 -42.49 16.71
CA GLY A 159 -12.95 -43.14 16.78
C GLY A 159 -12.88 -44.63 17.12
N GLU A 160 -11.87 -45.33 16.59
CA GLU A 160 -11.66 -46.78 16.73
C GLU A 160 -10.93 -47.17 18.02
N SER A 161 -10.21 -46.24 18.67
CA SER A 161 -9.50 -46.44 19.95
C SER A 161 -10.38 -46.85 21.15
N GLY A 162 -11.69 -47.08 20.93
CA GLY A 162 -12.58 -47.76 21.88
C GLY A 162 -12.51 -49.29 21.83
N GLN A 163 -11.85 -49.89 20.84
CA GLN A 163 -11.58 -51.33 20.75
C GLN A 163 -10.07 -51.51 20.59
N GLY A 164 -9.48 -52.26 21.53
CA GLY A 164 -8.04 -52.47 21.56
C GLY A 164 -7.54 -53.20 20.33
N GLU A 165 -6.48 -52.68 19.74
CA GLU A 165 -5.34 -53.40 19.17
C GLU A 165 -4.37 -52.36 18.59
N THR A 166 -3.25 -52.12 19.28
CA THR A 166 -2.12 -51.38 18.73
C THR A 166 -1.44 -52.24 17.68
N GLY A 167 -1.95 -52.19 16.45
CA GLY A 167 -1.32 -52.76 15.27
C GLY A 167 -0.89 -51.64 14.31
N ILE A 168 0.26 -51.02 14.58
CA ILE A 168 1.05 -50.40 13.54
C ILE A 168 2.35 -51.19 13.49
N GLU A 169 2.36 -52.18 12.60
CA GLU A 169 3.58 -52.82 12.12
C GLU A 169 4.41 -51.77 11.37
N THR A 170 5.61 -51.48 11.86
CA THR A 170 6.70 -50.98 11.02
C THR A 170 7.90 -51.89 11.19
N ALA A 171 8.37 -52.32 10.02
CA ALA A 171 9.44 -53.26 9.71
C ALA A 171 10.76 -53.11 10.49
N GLU A 172 11.45 -54.25 10.53
CA GLU A 172 12.75 -54.60 11.09
C GLU A 172 13.92 -53.69 10.70
N LEU A 173 14.87 -53.54 11.64
CA LEU A 173 16.35 -53.77 11.56
C LEU A 173 17.07 -52.94 12.66
N PRO A 174 18.30 -53.30 13.09
CA PRO A 174 18.69 -54.52 13.80
C PRO A 174 19.34 -54.23 15.17
N ASP A 175 19.42 -55.30 15.93
CA ASP A 175 20.19 -55.63 17.14
C ASP A 175 21.49 -54.82 17.38
N ASP A 176 21.60 -54.19 18.55
CA ASP A 176 22.85 -54.07 19.34
C ASP A 176 22.58 -53.28 20.64
N ALA A 177 22.28 -54.00 21.74
CA ALA A 177 22.82 -53.75 23.08
C ALA A 177 22.16 -54.69 24.12
N GLU A 178 22.95 -55.67 24.56
CA GLU A 178 22.69 -56.56 25.69
C GLU A 178 22.66 -55.84 27.06
N PRO A 179 22.24 -56.52 28.16
CA PRO A 179 21.26 -56.02 29.13
C PRO A 179 21.87 -55.65 30.50
N ILE A 180 21.10 -54.93 31.34
CA ILE A 180 21.34 -54.92 32.79
C ILE A 180 20.03 -55.14 33.55
N GLU A 181 20.12 -56.11 34.46
CA GLU A 181 19.10 -56.77 35.28
C GLU A 181 18.34 -55.90 36.28
N LEU A 182 17.16 -56.41 36.64
CA LEU A 182 16.24 -55.98 37.68
C LEU A 182 16.80 -56.11 39.11
N VAL A 183 16.49 -55.13 39.98
CA VAL A 183 16.17 -55.27 41.42
C VAL A 183 15.50 -53.93 41.85
N ALA A 184 14.40 -53.75 42.60
CA ALA A 184 13.44 -54.61 43.29
C ALA A 184 12.13 -53.81 43.55
N GLU A 185 11.07 -54.60 43.68
CA GLU A 185 9.82 -54.45 44.44
C GLU A 185 9.54 -53.17 45.25
N VAL A 186 8.34 -52.61 45.04
CA VAL A 186 7.55 -51.98 46.11
C VAL A 186 6.13 -52.56 46.06
N PRO A 187 5.52 -52.94 47.21
CA PRO A 187 4.37 -53.84 47.24
C PRO A 187 3.05 -53.15 46.91
N LEU A 188 2.12 -53.97 46.41
CA LEU A 188 0.69 -53.70 46.28
C LEU A 188 0.09 -53.11 47.56
N ARG A 189 -0.66 -52.01 47.44
CA ARG A 189 -1.74 -51.68 48.37
C ARG A 189 -3.05 -51.55 47.59
N GLN A 190 -3.92 -52.52 47.86
CA GLN A 190 -5.27 -52.63 47.34
C GLN A 190 -6.17 -51.48 47.81
N GLU A 191 -7.14 -51.20 46.95
CA GLU A 191 -8.25 -50.28 47.11
C GLU A 191 -9.12 -50.60 48.35
N ASN A 192 -9.44 -49.57 49.14
CA ASN A 192 -10.81 -49.20 49.53
C ASN A 192 -10.76 -48.16 50.66
N ASP A 193 -11.11 -46.92 50.35
CA ASP A 193 -12.35 -46.34 50.88
C ASP A 193 -12.62 -44.97 50.25
N SER A 194 -13.85 -44.84 49.76
CA SER A 194 -14.39 -43.64 49.16
C SER A 194 -14.63 -42.60 50.25
N GLN A 195 -13.91 -41.47 50.22
CA GLN A 195 -14.38 -40.24 50.85
C GLN A 195 -14.19 -39.04 49.92
N PRO A 196 -15.14 -38.07 49.96
CA PRO A 196 -15.29 -37.05 48.94
C PRO A 196 -14.07 -36.13 48.91
N PHE A 197 -13.80 -35.54 47.74
CA PHE A 197 -12.93 -34.38 47.58
C PHE A 197 -13.40 -33.23 48.50
N GLY A 198 -13.05 -33.32 49.78
CA GLY A 198 -13.12 -32.25 50.76
C GLY A 198 -11.79 -31.52 50.72
N LEU A 199 -11.85 -30.25 50.32
CA LEU A 199 -10.78 -29.27 50.50
C LEU A 199 -10.23 -29.38 51.93
N ARG A 200 -9.07 -30.04 52.11
CA ARG A 200 -8.20 -29.81 53.26
C ARG A 200 -7.35 -28.58 52.90
N PRO A 201 -7.35 -27.50 53.70
CA PRO A 201 -6.30 -26.51 53.59
C PRO A 201 -5.03 -27.16 54.14
N ALA A 202 -4.23 -27.76 53.27
CA ALA A 202 -2.86 -28.08 53.61
C ALA A 202 -2.17 -26.74 53.80
N VAL A 203 -1.68 -26.51 55.02
CA VAL A 203 -0.81 -25.40 55.42
C VAL A 203 0.08 -25.05 54.23
N VAL A 204 -0.15 -23.90 53.60
CA VAL A 204 0.77 -23.37 52.59
C VAL A 204 2.11 -23.32 53.29
N GLN A 205 3.08 -24.12 52.84
CA GLN A 205 4.42 -24.06 53.40
C GLN A 205 4.88 -22.60 53.33
N PRO A 206 5.39 -21.99 54.42
CA PRO A 206 5.74 -20.57 54.44
C PRO A 206 6.67 -20.17 53.29
N GLN A 207 7.47 -21.11 52.79
CA GLN A 207 8.35 -20.94 51.62
C GLN A 207 7.58 -20.71 50.31
N VAL A 208 6.55 -21.51 50.01
CA VAL A 208 5.72 -21.35 48.79
C VAL A 208 4.94 -20.03 48.83
N TRP A 209 4.47 -19.63 50.02
CA TRP A 209 3.81 -18.34 50.21
C TRP A 209 4.77 -17.16 49.98
N ASN A 210 6.00 -17.26 50.49
CA ASN A 210 7.02 -16.23 50.29
C ASN A 210 7.48 -16.13 48.83
N GLU A 211 7.62 -17.26 48.12
CA GLU A 211 7.91 -17.28 46.69
C GLU A 211 6.79 -16.65 45.87
N TRP A 212 5.53 -16.92 46.22
CA TRP A 212 4.37 -16.29 45.58
C TRP A 212 4.33 -14.77 45.81
N ILE A 213 4.56 -14.32 47.04
CA ILE A 213 4.66 -12.88 47.37
C ILE A 213 5.79 -12.22 46.58
N GLU A 214 6.94 -12.88 46.45
CA GLU A 214 8.08 -12.35 45.71
C GLU A 214 7.81 -12.28 44.20
N LEU A 215 7.11 -13.28 43.63
CA LEU A 215 6.65 -13.23 42.24
C LEU A 215 5.67 -12.07 42.02
N VAL A 216 4.68 -11.91 42.90
CA VAL A 216 3.70 -10.79 42.82
C VAL A 216 4.42 -9.46 42.94
N ARG A 217 5.37 -9.32 43.88
CA ARG A 217 6.20 -8.12 44.02
C ARG A 217 6.94 -7.82 42.73
N ARG A 218 7.62 -8.82 42.16
CA ARG A 218 8.41 -8.64 40.94
C ARG A 218 7.55 -8.33 39.72
N THR A 219 6.33 -8.85 39.64
CA THR A 219 5.38 -8.46 38.58
C THR A 219 4.91 -7.00 38.74
N LEU A 220 4.62 -6.56 39.96
CA LEU A 220 4.24 -5.17 40.23
C LEU A 220 5.41 -4.19 39.98
N GLU A 221 6.62 -4.52 40.44
CA GLU A 221 7.83 -3.69 40.24
C GLU A 221 8.28 -3.66 38.78
N CYS A 222 8.43 -4.82 38.13
CA CYS A 222 9.06 -4.87 36.80
C CYS A 222 8.07 -4.69 35.64
N ALA A 223 6.82 -5.11 35.77
CA ALA A 223 5.86 -5.08 34.66
C ALA A 223 4.85 -3.93 34.76
N VAL A 224 4.36 -3.63 35.97
CA VAL A 224 3.30 -2.62 36.16
C VAL A 224 3.91 -1.22 36.34
N ILE A 225 4.81 -1.03 37.31
CA ILE A 225 5.42 0.30 37.57
C ILE A 225 6.22 0.79 36.36
N ALA A 226 6.95 -0.10 35.66
CA ALA A 226 7.72 0.28 34.48
C ALA A 226 6.86 0.78 33.30
N ARG A 227 5.59 0.35 33.21
CA ARG A 227 4.63 0.79 32.17
C ARG A 227 3.85 2.04 32.57
N LEU A 228 3.79 2.37 33.86
CA LEU A 228 3.05 3.52 34.42
C LEU A 228 3.85 4.84 34.47
N LYS A 229 5.01 4.92 33.80
CA LYS A 229 5.88 6.11 33.81
C LYS A 229 5.19 7.40 33.37
N HIS A 230 4.12 7.30 32.58
CA HIS A 230 3.36 8.44 32.08
C HIS A 230 2.27 8.92 33.05
N LEU A 231 1.96 8.15 34.11
CA LEU A 231 0.88 8.41 35.08
C LEU A 231 1.43 8.35 36.53
N PRO A 232 1.93 9.47 37.08
CA PRO A 232 2.61 9.49 38.38
C PRO A 232 1.69 9.13 39.57
N GLU A 233 0.39 9.40 39.48
CA GLU A 233 -0.59 9.06 40.54
C GLU A 233 -0.81 7.54 40.66
N LEU A 234 -0.92 6.84 39.52
CA LEU A 234 -1.05 5.37 39.50
C LEU A 234 0.25 4.67 39.86
N GLN A 235 1.40 5.29 39.54
CA GLN A 235 2.69 4.80 39.99
C GLN A 235 2.79 4.81 41.53
N GLN A 236 2.37 5.89 42.18
CA GLN A 236 2.34 5.99 43.64
C GLN A 236 1.38 4.98 44.27
N ASP A 237 0.20 4.75 43.66
CA ASP A 237 -0.74 3.71 44.10
C ASP A 237 -0.13 2.30 43.96
N ALA A 238 0.60 2.02 42.89
CA ALA A 238 1.30 0.74 42.67
C ALA A 238 2.47 0.54 43.67
N GLU A 239 3.20 1.61 43.98
CA GLU A 239 4.25 1.59 45.02
C GLU A 239 3.65 1.38 46.42
N ALA A 240 2.49 1.97 46.72
CA ALA A 240 1.76 1.72 47.96
C ALA A 240 1.25 0.26 48.05
N LEU A 241 0.89 -0.35 46.93
CA LEU A 241 0.56 -1.79 46.86
C LEU A 241 1.77 -2.67 47.16
N LEU A 242 2.98 -2.29 46.77
CA LEU A 242 4.20 -3.02 47.13
C LEU A 242 4.49 -2.96 48.64
N VAL A 243 4.25 -1.81 49.27
CA VAL A 243 4.40 -1.66 50.72
C VAL A 243 3.38 -2.51 51.47
N THR A 244 2.12 -2.53 51.03
CA THR A 244 1.08 -3.35 51.65
C THR A 244 1.28 -4.85 51.41
N LEU A 245 1.83 -5.24 50.25
CA LEU A 245 2.20 -6.63 49.95
C LEU A 245 3.26 -7.18 50.92
N ARG A 246 4.20 -6.35 51.38
CA ARG A 246 5.21 -6.73 52.40
C ARG A 246 4.62 -6.99 53.79
N GLN A 247 3.36 -6.62 54.02
CA GLN A 247 2.65 -6.75 55.30
C GLN A 247 1.63 -7.90 55.31
N VAL A 248 1.55 -8.70 54.23
CA VAL A 248 0.59 -9.79 54.09
C VAL A 248 1.10 -11.08 54.74
N TYR A 249 0.68 -11.33 55.99
CA TYR A 249 1.02 -12.53 56.76
C TYR A 249 -0.21 -13.33 57.21
N ASP A 250 -1.43 -12.80 57.06
CA ASP A 250 -2.67 -13.35 57.61
C ASP A 250 -3.84 -13.23 56.61
N GLU A 251 -4.89 -14.04 56.76
CA GLU A 251 -6.05 -14.03 55.86
C GLU A 251 -6.75 -12.66 55.83
N LYS A 252 -6.76 -11.95 56.96
CA LYS A 252 -7.31 -10.59 57.08
C LYS A 252 -6.49 -9.57 56.29
N THR A 253 -5.16 -9.63 56.36
CA THR A 253 -4.28 -8.72 55.62
C THR A 253 -4.27 -9.05 54.13
N LEU A 254 -4.47 -10.32 53.75
CA LEU A 254 -4.68 -10.73 52.37
C LEU A 254 -6.00 -10.19 51.79
N LYS A 255 -7.10 -10.26 52.54
CA LYS A 255 -8.39 -9.66 52.12
C LYS A 255 -8.31 -8.14 51.97
N TYR A 256 -7.57 -7.47 52.86
CA TYR A 256 -7.29 -6.04 52.74
C TYR A 256 -6.47 -5.73 51.47
N PHE A 257 -5.38 -6.46 51.23
CA PHE A 257 -4.56 -6.32 50.02
C PHE A 257 -5.38 -6.57 48.74
N ALA A 258 -6.19 -7.64 48.69
CA ALA A 258 -7.06 -7.95 47.56
C ALA A 258 -8.07 -6.82 47.28
N THR A 259 -8.55 -6.13 48.32
CA THR A 259 -9.45 -4.98 48.16
C THR A 259 -8.71 -3.77 47.57
N GLN A 260 -7.48 -3.51 48.00
CA GLN A 260 -6.65 -2.43 47.44
C GLN A 260 -6.26 -2.72 45.99
N VAL A 261 -5.91 -3.98 45.66
CA VAL A 261 -5.63 -4.42 44.29
C VAL A 261 -6.85 -4.23 43.39
N LYS A 262 -8.06 -4.61 43.85
CA LYS A 262 -9.30 -4.36 43.09
C LYS A 262 -9.52 -2.88 42.83
N LYS A 263 -9.31 -2.02 43.83
CA LYS A 263 -9.45 -0.57 43.69
C LYS A 263 -8.44 0.01 42.70
N PHE A 264 -7.22 -0.51 42.71
CA PHE A 264 -6.17 -0.14 41.75
C PHE A 264 -6.49 -0.59 40.33
N ILE A 265 -6.91 -1.85 40.14
CA ILE A 265 -7.32 -2.37 38.82
C ILE A 265 -8.46 -1.53 38.23
N LEU A 266 -9.46 -1.17 39.04
CA LEU A 266 -10.57 -0.32 38.58
C LEU A 266 -10.10 1.07 38.15
N ARG A 267 -9.17 1.68 38.90
CA ARG A 267 -8.57 2.98 38.52
C ARG A 267 -7.72 2.87 37.26
N LEU A 268 -6.96 1.77 37.11
CA LEU A 268 -6.16 1.50 35.94
C LEU A 268 -7.04 1.32 34.70
N GLU A 269 -8.14 0.57 34.81
CA GLU A 269 -9.12 0.37 33.75
C GLU A 269 -9.77 1.69 33.32
N LEU A 270 -10.19 2.53 34.28
CA LEU A 270 -10.75 3.85 33.98
C LEU A 270 -9.75 4.78 33.27
N GLN A 271 -8.46 4.71 33.63
CA GLN A 271 -7.42 5.51 32.99
C GLN A 271 -7.07 4.96 31.59
N ASN A 272 -6.96 3.65 31.43
CA ASN A 272 -6.79 3.02 30.11
C ASN A 272 -7.96 3.38 29.18
N ASP A 273 -9.21 3.32 29.65
CA ASP A 273 -10.38 3.76 28.89
C ASP A 273 -10.29 5.23 28.47
N THR A 274 -9.71 6.07 29.32
CA THR A 274 -9.51 7.50 29.02
C THR A 274 -8.42 7.68 27.97
N GLU A 275 -7.30 6.97 28.08
CA GLU A 275 -6.23 6.98 27.08
C GLU A 275 -6.72 6.44 25.73
N ASP A 276 -7.47 5.34 25.72
CA ASP A 276 -8.06 4.76 24.51
C ASP A 276 -9.03 5.75 23.86
N ARG A 277 -9.91 6.39 24.63
CA ARG A 277 -10.79 7.45 24.13
C ARG A 277 -10.03 8.67 23.60
N LEU A 278 -8.91 9.04 24.23
CA LEU A 278 -8.07 10.14 23.74
C LEU A 278 -7.42 9.79 22.41
N VAL A 279 -6.91 8.56 22.29
CA VAL A 279 -6.33 8.05 21.04
C VAL A 279 -7.40 7.99 19.95
N GLU A 280 -8.57 7.42 20.22
CA GLU A 280 -9.71 7.42 19.30
C GLU A 280 -10.15 8.83 18.92
N GLY A 281 -10.21 9.74 19.89
CA GLY A 281 -10.57 11.14 19.66
C GLY A 281 -9.55 11.87 18.78
N LEU A 282 -8.26 11.67 19.01
CA LEU A 282 -7.17 12.20 18.18
C LEU A 282 -7.20 11.60 16.76
N LEU A 283 -7.45 10.30 16.64
CA LEU A 283 -7.59 9.61 15.35
C LEU A 283 -8.82 10.11 14.60
N HIS A 284 -9.94 10.36 15.29
CA HIS A 284 -11.13 10.93 14.68
C HIS A 284 -10.88 12.36 14.21
N LEU A 285 -10.21 13.19 15.02
CA LEU A 285 -9.80 14.54 14.61
C LEU A 285 -8.87 14.51 13.41
N LEU A 286 -7.91 13.58 13.39
CA LEU A 286 -7.01 13.37 12.26
C LEU A 286 -7.79 12.91 11.02
N SER A 287 -8.74 11.99 11.16
CA SER A 287 -9.62 11.56 10.07
C SER A 287 -10.41 12.74 9.52
N LEU A 288 -11.01 13.57 10.39
CA LEU A 288 -11.74 14.77 9.96
C LEU A 288 -10.83 15.78 9.25
N PHE A 289 -9.59 15.93 9.71
CA PHE A 289 -8.60 16.78 9.04
C PHE A 289 -8.21 16.24 7.66
N VAL A 290 -8.00 14.92 7.56
CA VAL A 290 -7.72 14.22 6.30
C VAL A 290 -8.92 14.28 5.36
N ASP A 291 -10.14 14.12 5.87
CA ASP A 291 -11.38 14.26 5.13
C ASP A 291 -11.56 15.68 4.61
N ASN A 292 -11.29 16.68 5.44
CA ASN A 292 -11.38 18.08 5.03
C ASN A 292 -10.36 18.42 3.93
N ILE A 293 -9.13 17.91 4.03
CA ILE A 293 -8.13 18.06 2.96
C ILE A 293 -8.55 17.28 1.71
N SER A 294 -9.10 16.08 1.86
CA SER A 294 -9.55 15.25 0.73
C SER A 294 -10.76 15.84 0.00
N GLU A 295 -11.62 16.56 0.70
CA GLU A 295 -12.77 17.25 0.11
C GLU A 295 -12.34 18.57 -0.56
N LEU A 296 -11.28 19.21 -0.03
CA LEU A 296 -10.66 20.37 -0.65
C LEU A 296 -9.80 20.02 -1.88
N VAL A 297 -9.47 18.74 -2.06
CA VAL A 297 -8.59 18.24 -3.13
C VAL A 297 -9.37 17.25 -4.00
N ILE A 298 -10.17 17.78 -4.92
CA ILE A 298 -11.15 17.03 -5.69
C ILE A 298 -10.51 16.32 -6.90
N ASP A 299 -9.38 16.78 -7.45
CA ASP A 299 -8.88 16.31 -8.76
C ASP A 299 -7.48 15.67 -8.78
N ASP A 300 -6.74 15.72 -7.68
CA ASP A 300 -5.41 15.11 -7.64
C ASP A 300 -5.46 13.63 -7.21
N GLU A 301 -5.56 12.72 -8.19
CA GLU A 301 -5.63 11.26 -8.02
C GLU A 301 -4.48 10.72 -7.13
N TRP A 302 -3.34 11.41 -7.12
CA TRP A 302 -2.20 11.11 -6.26
C TRP A 302 -2.43 11.46 -4.77
N LEU A 303 -3.06 12.61 -4.47
CA LEU A 303 -3.40 13.01 -3.10
C LEU A 303 -4.48 12.11 -2.53
N ARG A 304 -5.49 11.74 -3.32
CA ARG A 304 -6.52 10.77 -2.92
C ARG A 304 -5.91 9.42 -2.53
N GLY A 305 -4.95 8.92 -3.31
CA GLY A 305 -4.25 7.67 -2.99
C GLY A 305 -3.49 7.71 -1.66
N GLN A 306 -2.82 8.82 -1.34
CA GLN A 306 -2.11 8.97 -0.06
C GLN A 306 -3.07 9.21 1.13
N ILE A 307 -4.14 9.97 0.93
CA ILE A 307 -5.19 10.21 1.92
C ILE A 307 -5.91 8.90 2.26
N ASP A 308 -6.23 8.07 1.27
CA ASP A 308 -6.84 6.76 1.50
C ASP A 308 -5.92 5.82 2.27
N VAL A 309 -4.60 5.87 2.01
CA VAL A 309 -3.60 5.14 2.80
C VAL A 309 -3.62 5.62 4.26
N VAL A 310 -3.65 6.93 4.51
CA VAL A 310 -3.73 7.49 5.87
C VAL A 310 -5.05 7.09 6.55
N LYS A 311 -6.19 7.15 5.86
CA LYS A 311 -7.48 6.67 6.38
C LYS A 311 -7.44 5.19 6.75
N GLN A 312 -6.90 4.34 5.88
CA GLN A 312 -6.77 2.91 6.15
C GLN A 312 -5.82 2.59 7.32
N LEU A 313 -4.82 3.44 7.56
CA LEU A 313 -3.91 3.35 8.70
C LEU A 313 -4.58 3.78 10.01
N VAL A 314 -5.55 4.69 9.97
CA VAL A 314 -6.28 5.22 11.14
C VAL A 314 -7.37 4.25 11.65
N HIS A 315 -7.92 3.37 10.81
CA HIS A 315 -9.00 2.45 11.19
C HIS A 315 -8.56 1.09 11.78
N LYS A 316 -7.25 0.86 11.98
CA LYS A 316 -6.69 -0.40 12.54
C LYS A 316 -6.02 -0.12 13.89
N PRO A 317 -5.83 -1.11 14.78
CA PRO A 317 -5.13 -0.89 16.04
C PRO A 317 -3.77 -0.25 15.76
N VAL A 318 -3.61 0.99 16.24
CA VAL A 318 -2.55 1.89 15.80
C VAL A 318 -1.19 1.32 16.17
N ASN A 319 -0.41 0.99 15.16
CA ASN A 319 0.98 0.60 15.35
C ASN A 319 1.87 1.84 15.18
N VAL A 320 2.90 1.99 16.02
CA VAL A 320 3.91 3.06 15.91
C VAL A 320 4.47 3.18 14.49
N ARG A 321 4.64 2.05 13.77
CA ARG A 321 5.08 2.06 12.37
C ARG A 321 4.09 2.75 11.43
N GLN A 322 2.80 2.64 11.69
CA GLN A 322 1.74 3.27 10.90
C GLN A 322 1.68 4.77 11.13
N ILE A 323 1.97 5.23 12.36
CA ILE A 323 2.11 6.66 12.67
C ILE A 323 3.28 7.27 11.88
N TYR A 324 4.45 6.62 11.88
CA TYR A 324 5.59 7.10 11.08
C TYR A 324 5.31 7.10 9.58
N ALA A 325 4.59 6.09 9.07
CA ALA A 325 4.19 6.05 7.66
C ALA A 325 3.23 7.20 7.31
N ALA A 326 2.25 7.47 8.17
CA ALA A 326 1.33 8.60 8.02
C ALA A 326 2.08 9.95 8.09
N GLU A 327 3.03 10.10 9.02
CA GLU A 327 3.86 11.31 9.14
C GLU A 327 4.65 11.60 7.85
N ILE A 328 5.28 10.57 7.27
CA ILE A 328 6.02 10.70 6.01
C ILE A 328 5.07 11.13 4.88
N SER A 329 3.92 10.48 4.76
CA SER A 329 2.93 10.81 3.73
C SER A 329 2.46 12.27 3.88
N PHE A 330 2.13 12.71 5.10
CA PHE A 330 1.75 14.11 5.35
C PHE A 330 2.85 15.09 4.99
N LYS A 331 4.11 14.76 5.28
CA LYS A 331 5.25 15.60 4.94
C LYS A 331 5.40 15.75 3.42
N GLU A 332 5.18 14.69 2.66
CA GLU A 332 5.18 14.74 1.19
C GLU A 332 4.06 15.62 0.64
N VAL A 333 2.85 15.49 1.19
CA VAL A 333 1.70 16.35 0.84
C VAL A 333 2.01 17.82 1.09
N VAL A 334 2.54 18.16 2.27
CA VAL A 334 2.90 19.54 2.63
C VAL A 334 3.98 20.10 1.71
N ILE A 335 4.99 19.30 1.34
CA ILE A 335 6.05 19.73 0.42
C ILE A 335 5.46 20.02 -0.97
N LYS A 336 4.59 19.16 -1.49
CA LYS A 336 3.95 19.38 -2.79
C LYS A 336 3.05 20.61 -2.79
N GLN A 337 2.19 20.76 -1.78
CA GLN A 337 1.33 21.93 -1.63
C GLN A 337 2.16 23.22 -1.54
N GLY A 338 3.30 23.19 -0.83
CA GLY A 338 4.24 24.31 -0.76
C GLY A 338 4.86 24.66 -2.11
N ALA A 339 5.23 23.65 -2.90
CA ALA A 339 5.76 23.85 -4.26
C ALA A 339 4.71 24.44 -5.20
N LEU A 340 3.49 23.90 -5.21
CA LEU A 340 2.34 24.39 -5.97
C LEU A 340 2.00 25.85 -5.64
N LYS A 341 1.95 26.19 -4.35
CA LYS A 341 1.70 27.57 -3.91
C LYS A 341 2.79 28.53 -4.36
N LYS A 342 4.06 28.10 -4.32
CA LYS A 342 5.18 28.90 -4.81
C LYS A 342 5.07 29.11 -6.33
N SER A 343 4.84 28.06 -7.10
CA SER A 343 4.69 28.17 -8.56
C SER A 343 3.49 29.03 -8.96
N LEU A 344 2.38 28.94 -8.23
CA LEU A 344 1.21 29.78 -8.46
C LEU A 344 1.54 31.26 -8.20
N ASN A 345 2.24 31.56 -7.10
CA ASN A 345 2.62 32.94 -6.78
C ASN A 345 3.62 33.51 -7.81
N GLU A 346 4.56 32.68 -8.27
CA GLU A 346 5.49 33.05 -9.36
C GLU A 346 4.73 33.30 -10.68
N ALA A 347 3.76 32.46 -11.03
CA ALA A 347 2.90 32.64 -12.20
C ALA A 347 2.08 33.94 -12.11
N LYS A 348 1.45 34.23 -10.97
CA LYS A 348 0.72 35.49 -10.73
C LYS A 348 1.63 36.71 -10.84
N GLN A 349 2.84 36.64 -10.29
CA GLN A 349 3.80 37.75 -10.36
C GLN A 349 4.29 37.98 -11.80
N THR A 350 4.59 36.92 -12.54
CA THR A 350 5.01 37.04 -13.95
C THR A 350 3.89 37.63 -14.81
N PHE A 351 2.64 37.19 -14.63
CA PHE A 351 1.48 37.77 -15.30
C PHE A 351 1.31 39.26 -15.01
N LYS A 352 1.46 39.67 -13.74
CA LYS A 352 1.40 41.09 -13.34
C LYS A 352 2.49 41.93 -14.04
N ASN A 353 3.73 41.44 -14.07
CA ASN A 353 4.85 42.12 -14.75
C ASN A 353 4.61 42.23 -16.27
N MET A 354 3.99 41.21 -16.89
CA MET A 354 3.64 41.23 -18.31
C MET A 354 2.55 42.26 -18.63
N ILE A 355 1.52 42.38 -17.78
CA ILE A 355 0.49 43.42 -17.92
C ILE A 355 1.11 44.83 -17.80
N GLU A 356 2.00 45.03 -16.85
CA GLU A 356 2.70 46.32 -16.68
C GLU A 356 3.52 46.68 -17.93
N THR A 357 4.23 45.69 -18.51
CA THR A 357 4.96 45.85 -19.77
C THR A 357 4.02 46.17 -20.93
N PHE A 358 2.87 45.48 -21.01
CA PHE A 358 1.87 45.70 -22.05
C PHE A 358 1.28 47.12 -21.98
N VAL A 359 0.91 47.60 -20.78
CA VAL A 359 0.37 48.95 -20.57
C VAL A 359 1.40 50.01 -20.93
N SER A 360 2.66 49.82 -20.55
CA SER A 360 3.77 50.71 -20.92
C SER A 360 3.96 50.81 -22.44
N ARG A 361 3.93 49.66 -23.14
CA ARG A 361 4.02 49.60 -24.62
C ARG A 361 2.82 50.23 -25.32
N LEU A 362 1.62 50.07 -24.77
CA LEU A 362 0.42 50.75 -25.27
C LEU A 362 0.58 52.29 -25.17
N GLY A 363 1.14 52.76 -24.04
CA GLY A 363 1.44 54.17 -23.82
C GLY A 363 2.45 54.73 -24.82
N SER A 364 3.57 54.02 -25.07
CA SER A 364 4.58 54.47 -26.02
C SER A 364 4.06 54.52 -27.46
N MET A 365 3.21 53.56 -27.86
CA MET A 365 2.57 53.55 -29.17
C MET A 365 1.63 54.74 -29.37
N SER A 366 0.88 55.12 -28.33
CA SER A 366 0.02 56.32 -28.36
C SER A 366 0.84 57.60 -28.50
N ALA A 367 1.99 57.70 -27.82
CA ALA A 367 2.89 58.85 -27.92
C ALA A 367 3.51 58.99 -29.32
N VAL A 368 4.04 57.90 -29.90
CA VAL A 368 4.63 57.89 -31.26
C VAL A 368 3.59 58.27 -32.32
N THR A 369 2.34 57.82 -32.16
CA THR A 369 1.25 58.19 -33.08
C THR A 369 0.86 59.66 -32.94
N GLY A 370 0.89 60.21 -31.72
CA GLY A 370 0.68 61.64 -31.47
C GLY A 370 1.76 62.50 -32.11
N ASP A 371 3.04 62.18 -31.88
CA ASP A 371 4.18 62.89 -32.46
C ASP A 371 4.16 62.86 -33.99
N TYR A 372 3.73 61.74 -34.59
CA TYR A 372 3.54 61.65 -36.03
C TYR A 372 2.42 62.58 -36.53
N HIS A 373 1.27 62.62 -35.84
CA HIS A 373 0.17 63.52 -36.20
C HIS A 373 0.62 65.00 -36.16
N ASP A 374 1.40 65.37 -35.16
CA ASP A 374 1.98 66.71 -35.03
C ASP A 374 2.96 67.02 -36.18
N LYS A 375 3.84 66.06 -36.53
CA LYS A 375 4.75 66.20 -37.67
C LYS A 375 4.00 66.37 -39.00
N VAL A 376 2.98 65.55 -39.25
CA VAL A 376 2.14 65.65 -40.47
C VAL A 376 1.47 67.01 -40.55
N THR A 377 0.95 67.53 -39.43
CA THR A 377 0.35 68.87 -39.37
C THR A 377 1.37 69.95 -39.75
N ARG A 378 2.60 69.87 -39.21
CA ARG A 378 3.69 70.80 -39.60
C ARG A 378 4.07 70.70 -41.07
N TYR A 379 4.11 69.50 -41.64
CA TYR A 379 4.37 69.32 -43.07
C TYR A 379 3.25 69.95 -43.92
N VAL A 380 1.98 69.75 -43.54
CA VAL A 380 0.83 70.37 -44.21
C VAL A 380 0.87 71.90 -44.15
N ASP A 381 1.21 72.46 -42.98
CA ASP A 381 1.35 73.92 -42.82
C ASP A 381 2.54 74.47 -43.60
N SER A 382 3.67 73.75 -43.63
CA SER A 382 4.87 74.13 -44.40
C SER A 382 4.62 74.07 -45.91
N ILE A 383 3.86 73.08 -46.40
CA ILE A 383 3.45 72.97 -47.81
C ILE A 383 2.51 74.12 -48.21
N ARG A 384 1.66 74.58 -47.29
CA ARG A 384 0.77 75.74 -47.53
C ARG A 384 1.50 77.08 -47.56
N ALA A 385 2.62 77.20 -46.85
CA ALA A 385 3.38 78.44 -46.73
C ALA A 385 4.44 78.63 -47.83
N THR A 386 4.78 77.57 -48.56
CA THR A 386 5.89 77.56 -49.53
C THR A 386 5.40 77.52 -50.97
N ASP A 387 5.77 78.53 -51.76
CA ASP A 387 5.51 78.60 -53.22
C ASP A 387 6.68 78.06 -54.08
N ASP A 388 7.74 77.55 -53.44
CA ASP A 388 8.94 77.03 -54.09
C ASP A 388 8.83 75.51 -54.36
N LEU A 389 8.73 75.14 -55.64
CA LEU A 389 8.60 73.75 -56.10
C LEU A 389 9.75 72.84 -55.64
N THR A 390 10.94 73.39 -55.45
CA THR A 390 12.13 72.65 -55.01
C THR A 390 12.05 72.29 -53.53
N GLN A 391 11.58 73.22 -52.69
CA GLN A 391 11.32 72.98 -51.26
C GLN A 391 10.14 72.04 -51.04
N LEU A 392 9.15 72.06 -51.94
CA LEU A 392 8.00 71.17 -51.90
C LEU A 392 8.41 69.71 -52.13
N ASN A 393 9.35 69.47 -53.06
CA ASN A 393 9.92 68.15 -53.29
C ASN A 393 10.75 67.64 -52.10
N SER A 394 11.51 68.51 -51.41
CA SER A 394 12.24 68.09 -50.20
C SER A 394 11.29 67.79 -49.03
N LEU A 395 10.27 68.62 -48.80
CA LEU A 395 9.26 68.38 -47.76
C LEU A 395 8.49 67.08 -48.00
N LEU A 396 8.19 66.75 -49.26
CA LEU A 396 7.55 65.48 -49.61
C LEU A 396 8.48 64.28 -49.37
N ALA A 397 9.77 64.42 -49.71
CA ALA A 397 10.76 63.38 -49.45
C ALA A 397 10.95 63.13 -47.94
N ASP A 398 11.00 64.19 -47.13
CA ASP A 398 11.09 64.11 -45.68
C ASP A 398 9.83 63.46 -45.06
N LEU A 399 8.63 63.85 -45.52
CA LEU A 399 7.37 63.22 -45.11
C LEU A 399 7.36 61.72 -45.44
N MET A 400 7.81 61.32 -46.63
CA MET A 400 7.88 59.91 -47.01
C MET A 400 8.88 59.12 -46.14
N ASN A 401 10.02 59.73 -45.79
CA ASN A 401 11.02 59.11 -44.92
C ASN A 401 10.51 58.97 -43.48
N ASP A 402 9.89 60.01 -42.92
CA ASP A 402 9.29 59.99 -41.59
C ASP A 402 8.11 59.00 -41.53
N THR A 403 7.28 58.94 -42.57
CA THR A 403 6.18 57.97 -42.67
C THR A 403 6.71 56.54 -42.69
N ARG A 404 7.81 56.27 -43.41
CA ARG A 404 8.45 54.95 -43.44
C ARG A 404 9.02 54.56 -42.08
N THR A 405 9.61 55.51 -41.36
CA THR A 405 10.17 55.30 -40.02
C THR A 405 9.07 54.95 -39.02
N ILE A 406 7.98 55.72 -39.00
CA ILE A 406 6.83 55.47 -38.13
C ILE A 406 6.13 54.16 -38.47
N GLN A 407 6.04 53.80 -39.76
CA GLN A 407 5.48 52.52 -40.17
C GLN A 407 6.29 51.33 -39.63
N LEU A 408 7.63 51.44 -39.64
CA LEU A 408 8.51 50.43 -39.05
C LEU A 408 8.36 50.36 -37.52
N ASP A 409 8.31 51.50 -36.84
CA ASP A 409 8.14 51.56 -35.39
C ASP A 409 6.78 51.02 -34.95
N MET A 410 5.71 51.34 -35.70
CA MET A 410 4.37 50.81 -35.44
C MET A 410 4.28 49.31 -35.70
N GLN A 411 4.92 48.81 -36.76
CA GLN A 411 4.98 47.38 -37.02
C GLN A 411 5.72 46.64 -35.91
N ARG A 412 6.86 47.18 -35.46
CA ARG A 412 7.63 46.62 -34.35
C ARG A 412 6.85 46.64 -33.03
N SER A 413 6.23 47.76 -32.67
CA SER A 413 5.43 47.89 -31.46
C SER A 413 4.23 46.93 -31.48
N ARG A 414 3.56 46.79 -32.63
CA ARG A 414 2.49 45.80 -32.82
C ARG A 414 2.99 44.38 -32.59
N ASP A 415 4.12 44.00 -33.18
CA ASP A 415 4.67 42.66 -33.06
C ASP A 415 5.12 42.37 -31.61
N GLU A 416 5.72 43.34 -30.94
CA GLU A 416 6.09 43.30 -29.51
C GLU A 416 4.86 43.19 -28.59
N MET A 417 3.76 43.87 -28.90
CA MET A 417 2.49 43.80 -28.17
C MET A 417 1.79 42.46 -28.38
N MET A 418 1.80 41.94 -29.60
CA MET A 418 1.27 40.60 -29.92
C MET A 418 2.05 39.50 -29.19
N GLN A 419 3.37 39.66 -29.05
CA GLN A 419 4.21 38.76 -28.27
C GLN A 419 3.86 38.82 -26.78
N ALA A 420 3.81 40.03 -26.19
CA ALA A 420 3.44 40.21 -24.79
C ALA A 420 2.04 39.67 -24.48
N LYS A 421 1.08 39.84 -25.41
CA LYS A 421 -0.26 39.26 -25.30
C LYS A 421 -0.22 37.73 -25.26
N ARG A 422 0.51 37.08 -26.17
CA ARG A 422 0.64 35.61 -26.17
C ARG A 422 1.27 35.08 -24.90
N GLU A 423 2.30 35.76 -24.40
CA GLU A 423 2.96 35.39 -23.14
C GLU A 423 2.02 35.56 -21.94
N ALA A 424 1.22 36.63 -21.91
CA ALA A 424 0.21 36.83 -20.88
C ALA A 424 -0.90 35.76 -20.93
N GLU A 425 -1.43 35.43 -22.12
CA GLU A 425 -2.42 34.35 -22.30
C GLU A 425 -1.86 32.99 -21.84
N ALA A 426 -0.59 32.69 -22.13
CA ALA A 426 0.06 31.47 -21.66
C ALA A 426 0.28 31.46 -20.14
N ALA A 427 0.64 32.61 -19.55
CA ALA A 427 0.78 32.74 -18.10
C ALA A 427 -0.59 32.63 -17.39
N GLU A 428 -1.64 33.21 -17.95
CA GLU A 428 -3.02 33.09 -17.47
C GLU A 428 -3.50 31.63 -17.49
N GLN A 429 -3.31 30.92 -18.59
CA GLN A 429 -3.63 29.48 -18.67
C GLN A 429 -2.88 28.68 -17.60
N ARG A 430 -1.61 29.01 -17.37
CA ARG A 430 -0.80 28.35 -16.34
C ARG A 430 -1.27 28.69 -14.93
N ILE A 431 -1.74 29.91 -14.67
CA ILE A 431 -2.36 30.28 -13.40
C ILE A 431 -3.63 29.46 -13.21
N ILE A 432 -4.52 29.40 -14.21
CA ILE A 432 -5.76 28.63 -14.13
C ILE A 432 -5.48 27.15 -13.85
N GLU A 433 -4.50 26.56 -14.53
CA GLU A 433 -4.10 25.17 -14.31
C GLU A 433 -3.52 24.95 -12.90
N LEU A 434 -2.69 25.88 -12.41
CA LEU A 434 -2.13 25.80 -11.06
C LEU A 434 -3.16 26.11 -9.97
N GLU A 435 -4.12 27.00 -10.19
CA GLU A 435 -5.23 27.27 -9.28
C GLU A 435 -6.12 26.04 -9.19
N HIS A 436 -6.42 25.41 -10.31
CA HIS A 436 -7.14 24.14 -10.33
C HIS A 436 -6.38 23.04 -9.59
N GLN A 437 -5.05 22.98 -9.65
CA GLN A 437 -4.25 22.01 -8.88
C GLN A 437 -4.09 22.35 -7.39
N LEU A 438 -4.59 23.49 -6.93
CA LEU A 438 -4.44 23.96 -5.54
C LEU A 438 -5.80 24.08 -4.83
N GLU A 439 -6.84 24.42 -5.58
CA GLU A 439 -8.25 24.36 -5.16
C GLU A 439 -8.88 22.97 -5.36
N ALA A 440 -8.22 22.09 -6.10
CA ALA A 440 -8.56 20.67 -6.26
C ALA A 440 -7.38 19.77 -5.90
#